data_AF-A0A4R6YPT8-F1
#
_entry.id   AF-A0A4R6YPT8-F1
#
_cell.length_a   1.000
_cell.length_b   1.000
_cell.length_c   1.000
_cell.angle_alpha   90.00
_cell.angle_beta   90.00
_cell.angle_gamma   90.00
#
_symmetry.space_group_name_H-M   'P 1'
#
loop_
_entity.id
_entity.type
_entity.pdbx_description
1 polymer ?
#
loop_
_entity_poly.entity_id
_entity_poly.type
_entity_poly.pdbx_seq_one_letter_code
_entity_poly.pdbx_strand_id
1 'polypeptide(L)'
;MFASRAANLTGSSPANTAQIFRHDAQTGQLQRVSANIGGSAGNVESYNAEISAEGRRVAFIAAAAGNITPQDIGRGERLYRFDADNDSYRALTYFNRPDTAYEITRLPRFSTDGESIGFVSSRSDLADDGNSNVLDVFVVYSYGDPIFADGFQQ
;
A
#
# COMPACT_ATOMS: atom_id res chain seq x y z
N MET A 1 -12.54 -7.96 -5.17
CA MET A 1 -11.57 -7.68 -4.08
C MET A 1 -12.33 -7.19 -2.87
N PHE A 2 -11.91 -7.56 -1.66
CA PHE A 2 -12.54 -7.11 -0.42
C PHE A 2 -11.52 -7.07 0.72
N ALA A 3 -11.75 -6.21 1.72
CA ALA A 3 -11.02 -6.24 2.97
C ALA A 3 -11.74 -7.16 3.97
N SER A 4 -11.01 -8.00 4.70
CA SER A 4 -11.59 -8.86 5.72
C SER A 4 -10.67 -9.02 6.93
N ARG A 5 -11.27 -9.14 8.11
CA ARG A 5 -10.60 -9.47 9.38
C ARG A 5 -10.66 -10.97 9.71
N ALA A 6 -11.23 -11.77 8.81
CA ALA A 6 -11.45 -13.20 9.04
C ALA A 6 -10.13 -13.99 8.95
N ALA A 7 -9.79 -14.69 10.03
CA ALA A 7 -8.53 -15.44 10.17
C ALA A 7 -8.46 -16.71 9.30
N ASN A 8 -9.61 -17.21 8.84
CA ASN A 8 -9.79 -18.53 8.22
C ASN A 8 -9.93 -18.50 6.69
N LEU A 9 -9.73 -17.35 6.04
CA LEU A 9 -9.94 -17.21 4.61
C LEU A 9 -8.81 -17.83 3.75
N THR A 10 -7.60 -17.94 4.30
CA THR A 10 -6.45 -18.58 3.63
C THR A 10 -5.67 -19.52 4.57
N GLY A 11 -6.28 -19.95 5.68
CA GLY A 11 -5.69 -20.90 6.63
C GLY A 11 -4.67 -20.35 7.65
N SER A 12 -4.23 -19.10 7.52
CA SER A 12 -3.31 -18.45 8.47
C SER A 12 -3.31 -16.91 8.35
N SER A 13 -4.43 -16.26 8.65
CA SER A 13 -4.40 -14.80 8.88
C SER A 13 -4.32 -14.50 10.38
N PRO A 14 -3.47 -13.55 10.79
CA PRO A 14 -3.39 -13.16 12.19
C PRO A 14 -4.73 -12.59 12.66
N ALA A 15 -5.25 -13.15 13.74
CA ALA A 15 -6.54 -12.75 14.28
C ALA A 15 -6.56 -11.25 14.57
N ASN A 16 -7.66 -10.59 14.21
CA ASN A 16 -8.00 -9.18 14.50
C ASN A 16 -7.34 -8.08 13.66
N THR A 17 -6.71 -8.39 12.53
CA THR A 17 -6.19 -7.36 11.61
C THR A 17 -6.89 -7.43 10.26
N ALA A 18 -7.36 -6.30 9.71
CA ALA A 18 -7.98 -6.29 8.38
C ALA A 18 -6.92 -6.48 7.30
N GLN A 19 -7.18 -7.41 6.39
CA GLN A 19 -6.30 -7.80 5.29
C GLN A 19 -7.04 -7.66 3.96
N ILE A 20 -6.31 -7.37 2.88
CA ILE A 20 -6.89 -7.27 1.54
C ILE A 20 -6.84 -8.64 0.88
N PHE A 21 -7.97 -9.07 0.33
CA PHE A 21 -8.09 -10.33 -0.42
C PHE A 21 -8.54 -10.08 -1.85
N ARG A 22 -7.88 -10.78 -2.77
CA ARG A 22 -8.28 -10.91 -4.16
C ARG A 22 -8.98 -12.26 -4.33
N HIS A 23 -10.17 -12.23 -4.90
CA HIS A 23 -10.91 -13.43 -5.29
C HIS A 23 -10.86 -13.54 -6.80
N ASP A 24 -10.36 -14.66 -7.30
CA ASP A 24 -10.47 -15.04 -8.69
C ASP A 24 -11.83 -15.69 -8.90
N ALA A 25 -12.72 -15.01 -9.63
CA ALA A 25 -14.07 -15.50 -9.90
C ALA A 25 -14.12 -16.68 -10.88
N GLN A 26 -13.06 -16.92 -11.66
CA GLN A 26 -13.01 -18.02 -12.62
C GLN A 26 -12.57 -19.31 -11.94
N THR A 27 -11.56 -19.22 -11.06
CA THR A 27 -10.98 -20.39 -10.39
C THR A 27 -11.52 -20.60 -8.97
N GLY A 28 -12.23 -19.62 -8.41
CA GLY A 28 -12.68 -19.61 -7.02
C GLY A 28 -11.54 -19.41 -6.01
N GLN A 29 -10.33 -19.13 -6.48
CA GLN A 29 -9.15 -19.00 -5.62
C GLN A 29 -9.18 -17.68 -4.85
N LEU A 30 -8.79 -17.74 -3.57
CA LEU A 30 -8.66 -16.57 -2.71
C LEU A 30 -7.19 -16.34 -2.36
N GLN A 31 -6.68 -15.16 -2.70
CA GLN A 31 -5.31 -14.75 -2.43
C GLN A 31 -5.29 -13.59 -1.44
N ARG A 32 -4.49 -13.72 -0.38
CA ARG A 32 -4.23 -12.62 0.56
C ARG A 32 -3.21 -11.68 -0.08
N VAL A 33 -3.66 -10.48 -0.46
CA VAL A 33 -2.83 -9.44 -1.07
C VAL A 33 -2.00 -8.71 -0.02
N SER A 34 -2.44 -8.56 1.22
CA SER A 34 -1.61 -7.86 2.23
C SER A 34 -0.54 -8.76 2.89
N ALA A 35 -0.26 -9.95 2.33
CA ALA A 35 0.43 -11.04 3.04
C ALA A 35 1.89 -10.80 3.41
N ASN A 36 2.61 -10.02 2.60
CA ASN A 36 4.06 -9.92 2.66
C ASN A 36 4.54 -8.55 3.18
N ILE A 37 3.65 -7.71 3.69
CA ILE A 37 4.04 -6.42 4.28
C ILE A 37 4.70 -6.67 5.65
N GLY A 38 6.00 -6.42 5.74
CA GLY A 38 6.77 -6.41 7.01
C GLY A 38 7.35 -7.75 7.47
N GLY A 39 7.67 -8.67 6.56
CA GLY A 39 8.25 -9.97 6.91
C GLY A 39 7.26 -10.90 7.63
N SER A 40 7.77 -11.84 8.46
CA SER A 40 7.05 -12.99 9.04
C SER A 40 5.74 -12.72 9.78
N ALA A 41 5.35 -11.46 10.01
CA ALA A 41 4.17 -11.14 10.81
C ALA A 41 2.94 -10.73 10.00
N GLY A 42 3.02 -10.09 8.82
CA GLY A 42 1.84 -9.70 8.02
C GLY A 42 0.69 -9.04 8.82
N ASN A 43 1.03 -8.43 9.96
CA ASN A 43 0.09 -8.07 11.05
C ASN A 43 -0.43 -6.64 10.90
N VAL A 44 -0.41 -6.09 9.69
CA VAL A 44 -0.76 -4.68 9.51
C VAL A 44 -2.13 -4.48 8.93
N GLU A 45 -2.91 -3.63 9.60
CA GLU A 45 -4.22 -3.23 9.13
C GLU A 45 -4.11 -2.58 7.74
N SER A 46 -4.85 -3.14 6.80
CA SER A 46 -4.87 -2.73 5.40
C SER A 46 -6.30 -2.37 4.96
N TYR A 47 -6.49 -1.28 4.22
CA TYR A 47 -7.78 -0.74 3.79
C TYR A 47 -7.66 0.10 2.51
N ASN A 48 -8.78 0.66 2.04
CA ASN A 48 -8.87 1.50 0.85
C ASN A 48 -8.22 0.87 -0.39
N ALA A 49 -8.48 -0.43 -0.58
CA ALA A 49 -7.94 -1.14 -1.73
C ALA A 49 -8.71 -0.81 -3.01
N GLU A 50 -7.97 -0.68 -4.10
CA GLU A 50 -8.48 -0.51 -5.46
C GLU A 50 -7.72 -1.45 -6.41
N ILE A 51 -8.39 -1.95 -7.44
CA ILE A 51 -7.81 -2.83 -8.45
C ILE A 51 -7.78 -2.09 -9.79
N SER A 52 -6.70 -2.26 -10.56
CA SER A 52 -6.59 -1.69 -11.89
C SER A 52 -7.62 -2.29 -12.85
N ALA A 53 -7.90 -1.59 -13.95
CA ALA A 53 -8.94 -1.99 -14.91
C ALA A 53 -8.67 -3.37 -15.52
N GLU A 54 -7.39 -3.72 -15.72
CA GLU A 54 -6.94 -5.03 -16.19
C GLU A 54 -6.96 -6.13 -15.12
N GLY A 55 -7.26 -5.80 -13.86
CA GLY A 55 -7.42 -6.78 -12.79
C GLY A 55 -6.11 -7.37 -12.24
N ARG A 56 -4.97 -6.83 -12.69
CA ARG A 56 -3.62 -7.32 -12.38
C ARG A 56 -2.97 -6.60 -11.19
N ARG A 57 -3.22 -5.30 -11.04
CA ARG A 57 -2.55 -4.48 -10.03
C ARG A 57 -3.53 -4.10 -8.94
N VAL A 58 -3.07 -4.11 -7.69
CA VAL A 58 -3.88 -3.68 -6.54
C VAL A 58 -3.14 -2.57 -5.82
N ALA A 59 -3.79 -1.43 -5.62
CA ALA A 59 -3.30 -0.35 -4.79
C ALA A 59 -4.07 -0.39 -3.46
N PHE A 60 -3.39 -0.21 -2.33
CA PHE A 60 -4.06 -0.22 -1.03
C PHE A 60 -3.22 0.51 0.02
N ILE A 61 -3.87 0.86 1.11
CA ILE A 61 -3.23 1.52 2.24
C ILE A 61 -2.98 0.51 3.33
N ALA A 62 -1.80 0.53 3.92
CA ALA A 62 -1.53 -0.14 5.17
C ALA A 62 -0.61 0.73 6.04
N ALA A 63 -0.69 0.62 7.36
CA ALA A 63 0.42 1.11 8.18
C ALA A 63 1.71 0.33 7.80
N ALA A 64 2.91 0.83 8.11
CA ALA A 64 4.07 -0.06 8.01
C ALA A 64 4.12 -0.99 9.21
N ALA A 65 4.37 -2.27 8.95
CA ALA A 65 4.91 -3.20 9.94
C ALA A 65 6.43 -2.99 9.99
N GLY A 66 6.86 -1.92 10.65
CA GLY A 66 8.28 -1.62 10.79
C GLY A 66 8.98 -1.34 9.45
N ASN A 67 10.31 -1.34 9.52
CA ASN A 67 11.25 -0.93 8.48
C ASN A 67 11.06 -1.71 7.17
N ILE A 68 10.12 -1.27 6.30
CA ILE A 68 9.95 -1.79 4.92
C ILE A 68 11.28 -1.73 4.18
N THR A 69 12.03 -0.67 4.48
CA THR A 69 13.46 -0.53 4.19
C THR A 69 14.18 -0.20 5.50
N PRO A 70 15.49 -0.43 5.62
CA PRO A 70 16.26 -0.02 6.81
C PRO A 70 16.13 1.47 7.18
N GLN A 71 15.69 2.30 6.25
CA GLN A 71 15.50 3.76 6.40
C GLN A 71 14.04 4.13 6.73
N ASP A 72 13.08 3.22 6.54
CA ASP A 72 11.67 3.44 6.82
C ASP A 72 11.36 3.31 8.33
N ILE A 73 11.74 4.35 9.08
CA ILE A 73 11.61 4.40 10.55
C ILE A 73 10.32 5.08 11.05
N GLY A 74 9.41 5.47 10.13
CA GLY A 74 8.25 6.31 10.43
C GLY A 74 7.02 5.56 10.99
N ARG A 75 6.11 6.29 11.66
CA ARG A 75 4.80 5.79 12.10
C ARG A 75 3.67 6.45 11.29
N GLY A 76 3.41 5.97 10.08
CA GLY A 76 2.33 6.50 9.23
C GLY A 76 1.65 5.47 8.33
N GLU A 77 0.66 5.91 7.56
CA GLU A 77 0.04 5.10 6.51
C GLU A 77 0.92 5.12 5.25
N ARG A 78 1.01 3.99 4.53
CA ARG A 78 1.73 3.88 3.26
C ARG A 78 0.78 3.40 2.18
N LEU A 79 0.94 3.97 0.99
CA LEU A 79 0.37 3.45 -0.23
C LEU A 79 1.25 2.31 -0.75
N TYR A 80 0.66 1.14 -0.94
CA TYR A 80 1.28 -0.03 -1.54
C TYR A 80 0.67 -0.34 -2.89
N ARG A 81 1.48 -0.94 -3.76
CA ARG A 81 1.04 -1.60 -4.97
C ARG A 81 1.46 -3.07 -4.96
N PHE A 82 0.52 -3.93 -5.31
CA PHE A 82 0.72 -5.34 -5.60
C PHE A 82 0.59 -5.59 -7.10
N ASP A 83 1.44 -6.44 -7.66
CA ASP A 83 1.32 -7.00 -9.01
C ASP A 83 1.07 -8.51 -8.92
N ALA A 84 -0.08 -8.95 -9.43
CA ALA A 84 -0.52 -10.34 -9.35
C ALA A 84 0.27 -11.30 -10.27
N ASP A 85 0.91 -10.81 -11.34
CA ASP A 85 1.58 -11.69 -12.30
C ASP A 85 2.87 -12.27 -11.75
N ASN A 86 3.52 -11.55 -10.84
CA ASN A 86 4.79 -11.94 -10.23
C ASN A 86 4.75 -11.98 -8.69
N ASP A 87 3.55 -11.87 -8.11
CA ASP A 87 3.32 -11.82 -6.66
C ASP A 87 4.20 -10.78 -5.94
N SER A 88 4.47 -9.64 -6.60
CA SER A 88 5.38 -8.62 -6.09
C SER A 88 4.66 -7.45 -5.43
N TYR A 89 5.28 -6.92 -4.37
CA TYR A 89 4.77 -5.78 -3.61
C TYR A 89 5.78 -4.65 -3.63
N ARG A 90 5.27 -3.42 -3.58
CA ARG A 90 6.09 -2.24 -3.35
C ARG A 90 5.33 -1.18 -2.55
N ALA A 91 6.01 -0.53 -1.62
CA ALA A 91 5.54 0.74 -1.10
C ALA A 91 5.76 1.81 -2.17
N LEU A 92 4.73 2.57 -2.49
CA LEU A 92 4.84 3.76 -3.33
C LEU A 92 5.19 4.98 -2.51
N THR A 93 4.94 4.96 -1.20
CA THR A 93 5.30 6.04 -0.28
C THR A 93 6.11 5.43 0.86
N TYR A 94 7.44 5.52 0.84
CA TYR A 94 8.33 5.11 1.94
C TYR A 94 8.92 6.34 2.65
N PHE A 95 9.42 6.17 3.88
CA PHE A 95 9.92 7.27 4.70
C PHE A 95 11.44 7.41 4.65
N ASN A 96 11.93 8.65 4.78
CA ASN A 96 13.27 8.96 5.28
C ASN A 96 13.24 10.13 6.26
N ARG A 97 12.31 10.12 7.22
CA ARG A 97 12.33 11.09 8.33
C ARG A 97 11.76 10.49 9.62
N PRO A 98 12.37 10.79 10.79
CA PRO A 98 11.77 10.52 12.08
C PRO A 98 10.67 11.56 12.35
N ASP A 99 9.52 11.46 11.68
CA ASP A 99 8.34 12.24 12.06
C ASP A 99 7.63 11.55 13.24
N THR A 100 7.16 12.35 14.19
CA THR A 100 6.43 11.93 15.38
C THR A 100 4.92 12.11 15.23
N ALA A 101 4.46 12.84 14.21
CA ALA A 101 3.04 13.02 13.90
C ALA A 101 2.49 11.83 13.10
N TYR A 102 1.21 11.52 13.33
CA TYR A 102 0.51 10.50 12.55
C TYR A 102 0.00 11.09 11.24
N GLU A 103 0.66 10.75 10.13
CA GLU A 103 0.31 11.20 8.79
C GLU A 103 -0.63 10.22 8.06
N ILE A 104 -1.52 10.78 7.25
CA ILE A 104 -2.61 10.06 6.59
C ILE A 104 -2.32 9.98 5.09
N THR A 105 -2.55 8.81 4.49
CA THR A 105 -2.50 8.57 3.04
C THR A 105 -3.68 7.69 2.64
N ARG A 106 -4.59 8.18 1.79
CA ARG A 106 -5.86 7.49 1.52
C ARG A 106 -6.32 7.60 0.07
N LEU A 107 -7.36 6.82 -0.23
CA LEU A 107 -8.13 6.87 -1.47
C LEU A 107 -7.26 6.71 -2.73
N PRO A 108 -6.43 5.66 -2.84
CA PRO A 108 -5.71 5.41 -4.08
C PRO A 108 -6.70 5.14 -5.21
N ARG A 109 -6.44 5.76 -6.37
CA ARG A 109 -7.21 5.65 -7.61
C ARG A 109 -6.29 5.45 -8.81
N PHE A 110 -6.37 4.31 -9.48
CA PHE A 110 -5.67 4.00 -10.70
C PHE A 110 -6.21 4.85 -11.84
N SER A 111 -5.29 5.31 -12.69
CA SER A 111 -5.61 5.74 -14.05
C SER A 111 -6.20 4.57 -14.85
N THR A 112 -6.91 4.89 -15.94
CA THR A 112 -7.54 3.87 -16.80
C THR A 112 -6.55 2.86 -17.39
N ASP A 113 -5.31 3.28 -17.64
CA ASP A 113 -4.22 2.43 -18.12
C ASP A 113 -3.47 1.69 -16.99
N GLY A 114 -3.82 1.94 -15.72
CA GLY A 114 -3.20 1.33 -14.56
C GLY A 114 -1.76 1.80 -14.27
N GLU A 115 -1.25 2.79 -15.01
CA GLU A 115 0.14 3.25 -14.90
C GLU A 115 0.34 4.37 -13.87
N SER A 116 -0.72 5.05 -13.45
CA SER A 116 -0.64 6.10 -12.43
C SER A 116 -1.63 5.84 -11.32
N ILE A 117 -1.32 6.29 -10.11
CA ILE A 117 -2.24 6.26 -8.97
C ILE A 117 -2.36 7.66 -8.41
N GLY A 118 -3.57 8.23 -8.45
CA GLY A 118 -3.94 9.42 -7.69
C GLY A 118 -4.28 9.06 -6.25
N PHE A 119 -3.90 9.89 -5.28
CA PHE A 119 -4.19 9.66 -3.87
C PHE A 119 -4.21 10.99 -3.10
N VAL A 120 -4.70 10.96 -1.86
CA VAL A 120 -4.60 12.11 -0.94
C VAL A 120 -3.65 11.80 0.18
N SER A 121 -2.86 12.78 0.59
CA SER A 121 -1.94 12.62 1.72
C SER A 121 -1.76 13.92 2.49
N SER A 122 -1.53 13.82 3.80
CA SER A 122 -1.15 14.95 4.65
C SER A 122 0.35 15.05 4.89
N ARG A 123 1.11 14.27 4.11
CA ARG A 123 2.54 14.11 4.28
C ARG A 123 3.30 15.34 3.81
N SER A 124 4.03 15.95 4.73
CA SER A 124 4.82 17.15 4.47
C SER A 124 6.04 16.90 3.58
N ASP A 125 6.49 15.65 3.47
CA ASP A 125 7.60 15.29 2.59
C ASP A 125 7.17 15.04 1.13
N LEU A 126 5.87 14.95 0.86
CA LEU A 126 5.32 14.93 -0.50
C LEU A 126 5.06 16.35 -1.01
N ALA A 127 4.72 17.28 -0.10
CA ALA A 127 4.62 18.71 -0.36
C ALA A 127 5.04 19.49 0.89
N ASP A 128 6.18 20.19 0.83
CA ASP A 128 6.61 21.11 1.90
C ASP A 128 6.04 22.50 1.63
N ASP A 129 4.73 22.64 1.83
CA ASP A 129 3.98 23.88 1.57
C ASP A 129 3.61 24.64 2.86
N GLY A 130 4.12 24.17 4.00
CA GLY A 130 3.85 24.73 5.33
C GLY A 130 2.45 24.45 5.87
N ASN A 131 1.66 23.56 5.24
CA ASN A 131 0.28 23.24 5.64
C ASN A 131 0.12 21.90 6.37
N SER A 132 1.23 21.28 6.80
CA SER A 132 1.25 19.91 7.35
C SER A 132 0.05 19.64 8.28
N ASN A 133 -0.64 18.52 8.05
CA ASN A 133 -1.98 18.14 8.55
C ASN A 133 -3.18 18.52 7.67
N VAL A 134 -2.99 19.18 6.53
CA VAL A 134 -4.02 19.30 5.47
C VAL A 134 -3.79 18.21 4.42
N LEU A 135 -4.88 17.67 3.86
CA LEU A 135 -4.78 16.69 2.77
C LEU A 135 -4.56 17.40 1.44
N ASP A 136 -3.47 17.06 0.77
CA ASP A 136 -3.19 17.43 -0.61
C ASP A 136 -3.41 16.26 -1.56
N VAL A 137 -3.57 16.58 -2.85
CA VAL A 137 -3.78 15.60 -3.92
C VAL A 137 -2.47 15.34 -4.64
N PHE A 138 -2.09 14.07 -4.72
CA PHE A 138 -0.87 13.61 -5.35
C PHE A 138 -1.17 12.60 -6.46
N VAL A 139 -0.24 12.48 -7.40
CA VAL A 139 -0.22 11.42 -8.40
C VAL A 139 1.16 10.78 -8.39
N VAL A 140 1.21 9.47 -8.30
CA VAL A 140 2.45 8.69 -8.44
C VAL A 140 2.42 7.89 -9.73
N TYR A 141 3.53 7.92 -10.47
CA TYR A 141 3.73 7.12 -11.67
C TYR A 141 4.33 5.76 -11.31
N SER A 142 3.85 4.73 -11.99
CA SER A 142 4.25 3.33 -11.80
C SER A 142 5.75 3.12 -12.03
N TYR A 143 6.38 3.91 -12.90
CA TYR A 143 7.80 3.78 -13.26
C TYR A 143 8.43 5.17 -13.37
N GLY A 144 9.41 5.45 -12.52
CA GLY A 144 10.38 6.53 -12.78
C GLY A 144 10.29 7.78 -11.91
N ASP A 145 9.42 7.84 -10.90
CA ASP A 145 9.47 8.97 -9.96
C ASP A 145 10.51 8.71 -8.86
N PRO A 146 11.64 9.44 -8.82
CA PRO A 146 12.71 9.24 -7.85
C PRO A 146 12.30 9.54 -6.41
N ILE A 147 11.20 10.27 -6.19
CA ILE A 147 10.60 10.47 -4.84
C ILE A 147 10.00 9.15 -4.31
N PHE A 148 9.69 8.22 -5.22
CA PHE A 148 9.00 6.96 -4.96
C PHE A 148 9.74 5.71 -5.49
N ALA A 149 10.96 5.89 -6.00
CA ALA A 149 11.80 4.84 -6.59
C ALA A 149 13.16 4.79 -5.89
N ASP A 150 13.26 4.03 -4.80
CA ASP A 150 14.54 3.74 -4.13
C ASP A 150 15.26 2.53 -4.72
N GLY A 151 15.34 2.41 -6.06
CA GLY A 151 16.33 1.54 -6.69
C GLY A 151 16.36 0.06 -6.24
N PHE A 152 15.36 -0.45 -5.54
CA PHE A 152 15.33 -1.84 -5.08
C PHE A 152 14.63 -2.70 -6.11
N GLN A 153 15.41 -3.08 -7.12
CA GLN A 153 15.24 -4.37 -7.75
C GLN A 153 15.93 -5.42 -6.89
N GLN A 154 15.14 -6.28 -6.25
CA GLN A 154 15.10 -7.74 -6.48
C GLN A 154 14.20 -8.42 -5.44
#